data_AF-A0A7S2NFA4-F1
#
_entry.id   AF-A0A7S2NFA4-F1
#
_cell.length_a   1.000
_cell.length_b   1.000
_cell.length_c   1.000
_cell.angle_alpha   90.00
_cell.angle_beta   90.00
_cell.angle_gamma   90.00
#
_symmetry.space_group_name_H-M   'P 1'
#
loop_
_entity.id
_entity.type
_entity.pdbx_description
1 polymer ?
#
loop_
_entity_poly.entity_id
_entity_poly.type
_entity_poly.pdbx_seq_one_letter_code
_entity_poly.pdbx_strand_id
1 'polypeptide(L)'
;QPRNNIWAAYRERFVNSVNTANPATDFLRLFMDDYVVAFPDVPLFVGEYHAPGGRQREQLEVMLDAARSDSSPLLGLSFFEFQVRYDKGGSEMSFGIFGLGDAPLGGLRVGGRGFRATR
;
A
#
# COMPACT_ATOMS: atom_id res chain seq x y z
N GLN A 1 -0.71 -23.58 30.47
CA GLN A 1 0.52 -23.53 29.65
C GLN A 1 0.19 -22.93 28.29
N PRO A 2 1.05 -22.07 27.71
CA PRO A 2 0.82 -21.53 26.37
C PRO A 2 0.91 -22.64 25.31
N ARG A 3 -0.05 -22.68 24.39
CA ARG A 3 -0.15 -23.72 23.33
C ARG A 3 0.72 -23.43 22.09
N ASN A 4 1.19 -22.19 21.93
CA ASN A 4 2.05 -21.72 20.82
C ASN A 4 1.63 -22.20 19.41
N ASN A 5 0.32 -22.36 19.19
CA ASN A 5 -0.21 -22.82 17.91
C ASN A 5 -0.30 -21.63 16.94
N ILE A 6 0.83 -21.33 16.30
CA ILE A 6 0.97 -20.24 15.34
C ILE A 6 0.06 -20.42 14.12
N TRP A 7 -0.28 -21.67 13.76
CA TRP A 7 -1.15 -21.95 12.62
C TRP A 7 -2.61 -21.58 12.92
N ALA A 8 -3.10 -21.91 14.12
CA ALA A 8 -4.41 -21.44 14.57
C ALA A 8 -4.45 -19.91 14.66
N ALA A 9 -3.39 -19.29 15.22
CA ALA A 9 -3.30 -17.83 15.28
C ALA A 9 -3.34 -17.18 13.89
N TYR A 10 -2.57 -17.70 12.93
CA TYR A 10 -2.59 -17.25 11.53
C TYR A 10 -4.00 -17.27 10.95
N ARG A 11 -4.69 -18.42 11.02
CA ARG A 11 -6.02 -18.58 10.43
C ARG A 11 -7.11 -17.74 11.09
N GLU A 12 -6.98 -17.43 12.37
CA GLU A 12 -8.05 -16.79 13.14
C GLU A 12 -7.83 -15.30 13.39
N ARG A 13 -6.61 -14.77 13.21
CA ARG A 13 -6.24 -13.43 13.69
C ARG A 13 -5.54 -12.55 12.66
N PHE A 14 -5.18 -13.10 11.51
CA PHE A 14 -4.44 -12.38 10.50
C PHE A 14 -5.21 -12.35 9.18
N VAL A 15 -5.04 -11.24 8.47
CA VAL A 15 -5.47 -11.08 7.08
C VAL A 15 -4.20 -11.13 6.24
N ASN A 16 -4.25 -11.84 5.11
CA ASN A 16 -3.14 -11.86 4.19
C ASN A 16 -2.93 -10.47 3.59
N SER A 17 -1.68 -10.09 3.37
CA SER A 17 -1.38 -8.84 2.69
C SER A 17 -0.17 -8.95 1.78
N VAL A 18 -0.16 -8.08 0.78
CA VAL A 18 0.92 -7.94 -0.18
C VAL A 18 1.10 -6.47 -0.54
N ASN A 19 2.30 -6.09 -0.91
CA ASN A 19 2.61 -4.79 -1.50
C ASN A 19 2.86 -4.99 -2.98
N THR A 20 2.37 -4.08 -3.82
CA THR A 20 2.57 -4.19 -5.26
C THR A 20 2.74 -2.83 -5.91
N ALA A 21 3.73 -2.77 -6.80
CA ALA A 21 3.92 -1.65 -7.70
C ALA A 21 3.44 -1.95 -9.14
N ASN A 22 2.80 -3.11 -9.34
CA ASN A 22 2.33 -3.53 -10.65
C ASN A 22 1.07 -2.74 -11.06
N PRO A 23 0.85 -2.52 -12.37
CA PRO A 23 -0.44 -2.07 -12.87
C PRO A 23 -1.58 -2.97 -12.38
N ALA A 24 -2.75 -2.39 -12.13
CA ALA A 24 -3.93 -3.07 -11.59
C ALA A 24 -4.26 -4.35 -12.38
N THR A 25 -4.31 -4.26 -13.71
CA THR A 25 -4.66 -5.39 -14.58
C THR A 25 -3.65 -6.53 -14.48
N ASP A 26 -2.36 -6.20 -14.32
CA ASP A 26 -1.32 -7.21 -14.15
C ASP A 26 -1.37 -7.82 -12.75
N PHE A 27 -1.62 -7.02 -11.70
CA PHE A 27 -1.81 -7.56 -10.35
C PHE A 27 -3.01 -8.53 -10.30
N LEU A 28 -4.14 -8.15 -10.88
CA LEU A 28 -5.32 -9.01 -10.89
C LEU A 28 -5.02 -10.33 -11.64
N ARG A 29 -4.45 -10.24 -12.84
CA ARG A 29 -4.20 -11.42 -13.69
C ARG A 29 -3.04 -12.30 -13.21
N LEU A 30 -1.95 -11.73 -12.73
CA LEU A 30 -0.72 -12.47 -12.40
C LEU A 30 -0.66 -12.92 -10.95
N PHE A 31 -1.48 -12.34 -10.07
CA PHE A 31 -1.48 -12.68 -8.65
C PHE A 31 -2.87 -13.09 -8.17
N MET A 32 -3.92 -12.28 -8.41
CA MET A 32 -5.23 -12.59 -7.85
C MET A 32 -5.83 -13.87 -8.43
N ASP A 33 -5.68 -14.12 -9.73
CA ASP A 33 -6.20 -15.33 -10.38
C ASP A 33 -5.67 -16.63 -9.70
N ASP A 34 -4.40 -16.65 -9.29
CA ASP A 34 -3.83 -17.79 -8.55
C ASP A 34 -4.19 -17.76 -7.06
N TYR A 35 -4.24 -16.55 -6.47
CA TYR A 35 -4.56 -16.37 -5.05
C TYR A 35 -5.96 -16.90 -4.72
N VAL A 36 -6.97 -16.62 -5.56
CA VAL A 36 -8.34 -17.10 -5.31
C VAL A 36 -8.46 -18.62 -5.37
N VAL A 37 -7.57 -19.30 -6.11
CA VAL A 37 -7.54 -20.76 -6.18
C VAL A 37 -6.84 -21.34 -4.95
N ALA A 38 -5.72 -20.75 -4.54
CA ALA A 38 -4.94 -21.22 -3.40
C ALA A 38 -5.60 -20.89 -2.04
N PHE A 39 -6.35 -19.79 -1.97
CA PHE A 39 -6.90 -19.21 -0.74
C PHE A 39 -8.35 -18.73 -0.93
N PRO A 40 -9.30 -19.64 -1.26
CA PRO A 40 -10.66 -19.27 -1.65
C PRO A 40 -11.43 -18.47 -0.60
N ASP A 41 -11.18 -18.75 0.69
CA ASP A 41 -11.88 -18.12 1.81
C ASP A 41 -10.98 -17.18 2.65
N VAL A 42 -9.77 -16.85 2.16
CA VAL A 42 -8.84 -16.00 2.92
C VAL A 42 -8.81 -14.60 2.32
N PRO A 43 -9.32 -13.58 3.04
CA PRO A 43 -9.29 -12.22 2.54
C PRO A 43 -7.86 -11.71 2.36
N LEU A 44 -7.69 -10.79 1.41
CA LEU A 44 -6.45 -10.13 1.10
C LEU A 44 -6.61 -8.61 1.24
N PHE A 45 -5.63 -7.96 1.87
CA PHE A 45 -5.49 -6.51 1.88
C PHE A 45 -4.19 -6.11 1.17
N VAL A 46 -4.25 -5.16 0.24
CA VAL A 46 -3.02 -4.66 -0.40
C VAL A 46 -2.42 -3.57 0.49
N GLY A 47 -1.33 -3.90 1.17
CA GLY A 47 -0.69 -3.07 2.18
C GLY A 47 -0.07 -1.79 1.61
N GLU A 48 0.43 -1.86 0.38
CA GLU A 48 0.94 -0.72 -0.38
C GLU A 48 0.60 -0.93 -1.86
N TYR A 49 -0.13 0.02 -2.45
CA TYR A 49 -0.45 0.06 -3.87
C TYR A 49 -0.08 1.41 -4.49
N HIS A 50 0.70 1.36 -5.56
CA HIS A 50 0.92 2.47 -6.49
C HIS A 50 1.55 1.88 -7.74
N ALA A 51 1.06 2.16 -8.94
CA ALA A 51 1.69 1.70 -10.18
C ALA A 51 2.45 2.84 -10.91
N PRO A 52 3.67 3.26 -10.46
CA PRO A 52 4.41 4.36 -11.08
C PRO A 52 4.48 4.28 -12.61
N GLY A 53 4.31 5.43 -13.26
CA GLY A 53 4.27 5.51 -14.73
C GLY A 53 2.90 5.18 -15.35
N GLY A 54 1.96 4.60 -14.59
CA GLY A 54 0.58 4.41 -14.99
C GLY A 54 -0.31 5.64 -14.76
N ARG A 55 -1.53 5.61 -15.33
CA ARG A 55 -2.59 6.60 -15.05
C ARG A 55 -3.22 6.29 -13.68
N GLN A 56 -2.65 6.83 -12.60
CA GLN A 56 -2.96 6.43 -11.21
C GLN A 56 -4.44 6.37 -10.87
N ARG A 57 -5.21 7.35 -11.33
CA ARG A 57 -6.66 7.38 -11.11
C ARG A 57 -7.36 6.15 -11.68
N GLU A 58 -7.07 5.81 -12.93
CA GLU A 58 -7.67 4.64 -13.60
C GLU A 58 -7.18 3.34 -12.95
N GLN A 59 -5.90 3.28 -12.61
CA GLN A 59 -5.32 2.14 -11.92
C GLN A 59 -5.95 1.93 -10.53
N LEU A 60 -6.29 2.99 -9.81
CA LEU A 60 -6.99 2.94 -8.54
C LEU A 60 -8.47 2.56 -8.72
N GLU A 61 -9.15 3.12 -9.72
CA GLU A 61 -10.54 2.79 -10.05
C GLU A 61 -10.70 1.28 -10.31
N VAL A 62 -9.80 0.68 -11.10
CA VAL A 62 -9.81 -0.78 -11.36
C VAL A 62 -9.64 -1.60 -10.07
N MET A 63 -8.72 -1.21 -9.19
CA MET A 63 -8.50 -1.92 -7.92
C MET A 63 -9.69 -1.78 -6.97
N LEU A 64 -10.31 -0.60 -6.90
CA LEU A 64 -11.49 -0.37 -6.07
C LEU A 64 -12.70 -1.12 -6.58
N ASP A 65 -12.88 -1.22 -7.90
CA ASP A 65 -13.95 -2.00 -8.49
C ASP A 65 -13.75 -3.51 -8.26
N ALA A 66 -12.51 -4.00 -8.33
CA ALA A 66 -12.17 -5.37 -7.95
C ALA A 66 -12.45 -5.66 -6.46
N ALA A 67 -12.21 -4.69 -5.57
CA ALA A 67 -12.49 -4.84 -4.14
C ALA A 67 -13.99 -4.74 -3.78
N ARG A 68 -14.81 -4.14 -4.66
CA ARG A 68 -16.27 -4.03 -4.49
C ARG A 68 -17.03 -5.28 -4.94
N SER A 69 -16.40 -6.17 -5.68
CA SER A 69 -17.04 -7.39 -6.18
C SER A 69 -17.29 -8.37 -5.03
N ASP A 70 -18.53 -8.82 -4.87
CA ASP A 70 -18.93 -9.79 -3.83
C ASP A 70 -18.16 -11.12 -3.91
N SER A 71 -17.63 -11.46 -5.09
CA SER A 71 -16.85 -12.68 -5.33
C SER A 71 -15.34 -12.52 -5.11
N SER A 72 -14.86 -11.31 -4.81
CA SER A 72 -13.45 -11.01 -4.68
C SER A 72 -12.98 -11.13 -3.23
N PRO A 73 -11.87 -11.83 -2.94
CA PRO A 73 -11.29 -11.83 -1.59
C PRO A 73 -10.52 -10.53 -1.29
N LEU A 74 -10.40 -9.61 -2.24
CA LEU A 74 -9.71 -8.34 -2.04
C LEU A 74 -10.56 -7.39 -1.19
N LEU A 75 -10.13 -7.12 0.04
CA LEU A 75 -10.81 -6.21 0.96
C LEU A 75 -10.61 -4.73 0.59
N GLY A 76 -9.50 -4.41 -0.07
CA GLY A 76 -9.10 -3.05 -0.37
C GLY A 76 -7.59 -2.87 -0.35
N LEU A 77 -7.16 -1.60 -0.27
CA LEU A 77 -5.76 -1.24 -0.36
C LEU A 77 -5.41 0.01 0.46
N SER A 78 -4.12 0.18 0.74
CA SER A 78 -3.52 1.45 1.12
C SER A 78 -2.76 2.03 -0.09
N PHE A 79 -3.07 3.26 -0.48
CA PHE A 79 -2.36 3.91 -1.58
C PHE A 79 -1.02 4.46 -1.09
N PHE A 80 0.07 3.97 -1.68
CA PHE A 80 1.44 4.37 -1.34
C PHE A 80 1.90 5.49 -2.29
N GLU A 81 2.58 6.55 -1.90
CA GLU A 81 2.64 7.11 -0.56
C GLU A 81 2.00 8.49 -0.56
N PHE A 82 1.53 8.90 0.62
CA PHE A 82 0.88 10.19 0.77
C PHE A 82 1.81 11.35 0.38
N GLN A 83 3.07 11.33 0.83
CA GLN A 83 4.03 12.42 0.62
C GLN A 83 5.29 11.92 -0.09
N VAL A 84 5.81 12.72 -1.03
CA VAL A 84 7.10 12.46 -1.70
C VAL A 84 8.22 12.33 -0.66
N ARG A 85 8.99 11.24 -0.76
CA ARG A 85 10.19 10.98 0.08
C ARG A 85 11.45 11.57 -0.54
N TYR A 86 11.67 12.86 -0.32
CA TYR A 86 12.86 13.58 -0.78
C TYR A 86 14.17 13.03 -0.19
N ASP A 87 14.13 12.37 0.96
CA ASP A 87 15.30 11.74 1.58
C ASP A 87 15.78 10.49 0.84
N LYS A 88 14.88 9.80 0.12
CA LYS A 88 15.23 8.62 -0.67
C LYS A 88 15.80 8.98 -2.04
N GLY A 89 15.34 10.08 -2.63
CA GLY A 89 15.78 10.54 -3.95
C GLY A 89 15.40 9.58 -5.10
N GLY A 90 15.89 9.88 -6.31
CA GLY A 90 15.77 8.98 -7.47
C GLY A 90 14.33 8.61 -7.85
N SER A 91 14.13 7.36 -8.26
CA SER A 91 12.82 6.83 -8.67
C SER A 91 11.80 6.79 -7.52
N GLU A 92 12.26 6.75 -6.27
CA GLU A 92 11.39 6.70 -5.09
C GLU A 92 10.57 8.00 -4.93
N MET A 93 11.05 9.12 -5.47
CA MET A 93 10.31 10.39 -5.44
C MET A 93 9.04 10.39 -6.30
N SER A 94 8.84 9.37 -7.14
CA SER A 94 7.66 9.27 -8.02
C SER A 94 6.40 8.71 -7.32
N PHE A 95 6.53 8.16 -6.11
CA PHE A 95 5.42 7.53 -5.40
C PHE A 95 4.54 8.50 -4.61
N GLY A 96 5.03 9.70 -4.30
CA GLY A 96 4.29 10.65 -3.47
C GLY A 96 3.12 11.29 -4.20
N ILE A 97 1.92 11.25 -3.62
CA ILE A 97 0.76 12.01 -4.09
C ILE A 97 0.97 13.51 -3.86
N PHE A 98 1.57 13.87 -2.72
CA PHE A 98 1.79 15.25 -2.30
C PHE A 98 3.28 15.56 -2.17
N GLY A 99 3.74 16.60 -2.88
CA GLY A 99 5.07 17.17 -2.68
C GLY A 99 5.13 18.06 -1.44
N LEU A 100 6.34 18.29 -0.92
CA LEU A 100 6.62 19.40 -0.02
C LEU A 100 6.89 20.63 -0.88
N GLY A 101 6.23 21.73 -0.57
CA GLY A 101 6.52 23.05 -1.12
C GLY A 101 7.56 23.81 -0.29
N ASP A 102 7.70 25.10 -0.63
CA ASP A 102 8.79 25.95 -0.17
C ASP A 102 8.42 26.81 1.05
N ALA A 103 7.16 26.80 1.47
CA ALA A 103 6.67 27.66 2.53
C ALA A 103 7.02 27.07 3.91
N PRO A 104 7.81 27.77 4.77
CA PRO A 104 8.13 27.26 6.10
C PRO A 104 6.88 27.22 6.99
N LEU A 105 6.56 26.04 7.52
CA LEU A 105 5.47 25.84 8.48
C LEU A 105 5.92 26.07 9.92
N GLY A 106 7.21 25.88 10.19
CA GLY A 106 7.77 25.99 11.53
C GLY A 106 9.12 25.31 11.63
N GLY A 107 9.67 25.29 12.85
CA GLY A 107 10.92 24.63 13.12
C GLY A 107 10.89 23.84 14.42
N LEU A 108 11.65 22.75 14.45
CA LEU A 108 11.87 21.90 15.62
C LEU A 108 13.37 21.86 15.93
N ARG A 109 13.74 21.85 17.21
CA ARG A 109 15.11 21.55 17.63
C ARG A 109 15.16 20.13 18.21
N VAL A 110 15.98 19.25 17.62
CA VAL A 110 16.25 17.91 18.14
C VAL A 110 17.73 17.82 18.47
N GLY A 111 18.08 17.58 19.74
CA GLY A 111 19.48 17.49 20.19
C GLY A 111 20.31 18.75 19.90
N GLY A 112 19.69 19.94 19.95
CA GLY A 112 20.34 21.22 19.65
C GLY A 112 20.39 21.59 18.15
N ARG A 113 20.18 20.62 17.25
CA ARG A 113 20.10 20.84 15.79
C ARG A 113 18.72 21.35 15.39
N GLY A 114 18.68 22.40 14.58
CA GLY A 114 17.44 22.96 14.04
C GLY A 114 17.00 22.24 12.76
N PHE A 115 15.71 21.95 12.67
CA PHE A 115 15.02 21.40 11.51
C PHE A 115 13.87 22.34 11.14
N ARG A 116 13.62 22.52 9.84
CA ARG A 116 12.54 23.35 9.33
C ARG A 116 11.56 22.46 8.57
N ALA A 117 10.29 22.52 8.95
CA ALA A 117 9.22 21.89 8.18
C ALA A 117 8.76 22.87 7.10
N THR A 118 8.57 22.39 5.88
CA THR A 118 7.99 23.16 4.77
C THR A 118 6.69 22.51 4.31
N ARG A 119 5.75 23.31 3.78
CA ARG A 119 4.50 22.86 3.17
C ARG A 119 4.57 22.94 1.67
#